data_AF-A0A3P7E2I1-F1
#
_entry.id   AF-A0A3P7E2I1-F1
#
_cell.length_a   1.000
_cell.length_b   1.000
_cell.length_c   1.000
_cell.angle_alpha   90.00
_cell.angle_beta   90.00
_cell.angle_gamma   90.00
#
_symmetry.space_group_name_H-M   'P 1'
#
loop_
_entity.id
_entity.type
_entity.pdbx_description
1 polymer ?
#
loop_
_entity_poly.entity_id
_entity_poly.type
_entity_poly.pdbx_seq_one_letter_code
_entity_poly.pdbx_strand_id
1 'polypeptide(L)'
;MDLLWADPNSYTDEFKFNDRGISITFGAKMVKRICEKFNLDLICRAHQVVQDGYEFFANRKLVTIFSAPHYCGLFDNAAAVMLVDEQMQCSFKVCL
;
A
#
# COMPACT_ATOMS: atom_id res chain seq x y z
N MET A 1 2.13 -9.83 -13.83
CA MET A 1 2.82 -10.35 -12.64
C MET A 1 3.04 -9.23 -11.63
N ASP A 2 3.69 -8.13 -12.04
CA ASP A 2 4.05 -7.05 -11.10
C ASP A 2 2.87 -6.31 -10.46
N LEU A 3 1.75 -6.15 -11.18
CA LEU A 3 0.53 -5.58 -10.60
C LEU A 3 0.01 -6.34 -9.36
N LEU A 4 0.36 -7.62 -9.22
CA LEU A 4 -0.10 -8.47 -8.12
C LEU A 4 0.95 -8.71 -7.03
N TRP A 5 2.23 -8.54 -7.33
CA TRP A 5 3.35 -8.98 -6.47
C TRP A 5 4.40 -7.91 -6.16
N ALA A 6 4.31 -6.73 -6.80
CA ALA A 6 5.26 -5.67 -6.52
C ALA A 6 4.91 -4.95 -5.21
N ASP A 7 5.93 -4.54 -4.46
CA ASP A 7 5.79 -3.86 -3.16
C ASP A 7 6.51 -2.49 -3.12
N PRO A 8 5.97 -1.50 -2.38
CA PRO A 8 6.70 -0.28 -2.05
C PRO A 8 7.92 -0.59 -1.17
N ASN A 9 9.01 0.15 -1.37
CA ASN A 9 10.25 0.04 -0.59
C ASN A 9 10.73 1.43 -0.16
N SER A 10 10.82 1.65 1.15
CA SER A 10 11.24 2.91 1.75
C SER A 10 12.74 3.18 1.70
N TYR A 11 13.56 2.16 1.40
CA TYR A 11 15.01 2.22 1.47
C TYR A 11 15.68 2.52 0.11
N THR A 12 14.92 2.60 -0.98
CA THR A 12 15.46 2.84 -2.32
C THR A 12 14.43 3.47 -3.24
N ASP A 13 14.86 4.35 -4.14
CA ASP A 13 14.03 4.91 -5.22
C ASP A 13 14.07 4.09 -6.53
N GLU A 14 14.98 3.11 -6.61
CA GLU A 14 15.15 2.23 -7.75
C GLU A 14 14.19 1.03 -7.72
N PHE A 15 13.93 0.44 -8.89
CA PHE A 15 13.35 -0.89 -8.96
C PHE A 15 14.40 -1.91 -8.53
N LYS A 16 14.04 -2.78 -7.58
CA LYS A 16 14.88 -3.89 -7.12
C LYS A 16 14.12 -5.19 -7.22
N PHE A 17 14.81 -6.31 -7.33
CA PHE A 17 14.16 -7.61 -7.18
C PHE A 17 13.56 -7.73 -5.78
N ASN A 18 12.37 -8.33 -5.66
CA ASN A 18 11.68 -8.44 -4.37
C ASN A 18 12.23 -9.64 -3.59
N ASP A 19 12.55 -9.43 -2.30
CA ASP A 19 13.02 -10.47 -1.38
C ASP A 19 11.99 -11.60 -1.18
N ARG A 20 10.73 -11.38 -1.58
CA ARG A 20 9.69 -12.42 -1.68
C ARG A 20 9.98 -13.50 -2.74
N GLY A 21 11.00 -13.31 -3.58
CA GLY A 21 11.35 -14.25 -4.65
C GLY A 21 10.51 -14.10 -5.93
N ILE A 22 9.64 -13.09 -6.00
CA ILE A 22 8.79 -12.81 -7.16
C ILE A 22 8.59 -11.32 -7.34
N SER A 23 8.62 -10.86 -8.59
CA SER A 23 8.43 -9.45 -8.97
C SER A 23 9.51 -8.51 -8.39
N ILE A 24 9.18 -7.23 -8.24
CA ILE A 24 10.09 -6.12 -7.94
C ILE A 24 9.56 -5.30 -6.76
N THR A 25 10.44 -4.58 -6.09
CA THR A 25 10.07 -3.46 -5.21
C THR A 25 10.28 -2.12 -5.90
N PHE A 26 9.54 -1.09 -5.50
CA PHE A 26 9.63 0.26 -6.06
C PHE A 26 9.61 1.35 -4.99
N GLY A 27 10.34 2.43 -5.22
CA GLY A 27 10.44 3.52 -4.25
C GLY A 27 9.42 4.64 -4.41
N ALA A 28 9.49 5.60 -3.49
CA ALA A 28 8.57 6.73 -3.42
C ALA A 28 8.66 7.63 -4.66
N LYS A 29 9.85 7.80 -5.25
CA LYS A 29 10.02 8.56 -6.50
C LYS A 29 9.21 7.96 -7.65
N MET A 30 9.15 6.64 -7.76
CA MET A 30 8.39 5.98 -8.82
C MET A 30 6.88 6.14 -8.64
N VAL A 31 6.39 6.01 -7.40
CA VAL A 31 4.99 6.29 -7.06
C VAL A 31 4.60 7.71 -7.48
N LYS A 32 5.40 8.72 -7.10
CA LYS A 32 5.14 10.12 -7.46
C LYS A 32 5.12 10.31 -8.98
N ARG A 33 6.12 9.77 -9.69
CA ARG A 33 6.21 9.86 -11.15
C ARG A 33 5.01 9.24 -11.86
N ILE A 34 4.53 8.08 -11.40
CA ILE A 34 3.36 7.41 -11.99
C ILE A 34 2.10 8.20 -11.72
N CYS A 35 1.93 8.71 -10.50
CA CYS A 35 0.82 9.58 -10.15
C CYS A 35 0.79 10.83 -11.04
N GLU A 36 1.91 11.51 -11.22
CA GLU A 36 2.03 12.68 -12.11
C GLU A 36 1.74 12.31 -13.57
N LYS A 37 2.34 11.24 -14.08
CA LYS A 37 2.20 10.82 -15.48
C LYS A 37 0.75 10.54 -15.87
N PHE A 38 -0.02 9.93 -14.96
CA PHE A 38 -1.40 9.52 -15.21
C PHE A 38 -2.44 10.42 -14.56
N ASN A 39 -2.01 11.57 -13.99
CA ASN A 39 -2.88 12.49 -13.26
C ASN A 39 -3.72 11.79 -12.17
N LEU A 40 -3.07 11.00 -11.34
CA LEU A 40 -3.66 10.27 -10.21
C LEU A 40 -3.25 10.92 -8.88
N ASP A 41 -4.18 10.93 -7.93
CA ASP A 41 -3.92 11.43 -6.57
C ASP A 41 -3.35 10.35 -5.65
N LEU A 42 -3.87 9.13 -5.77
CA LEU A 42 -3.61 8.02 -4.85
C LEU A 42 -3.57 6.67 -5.58
N ILE A 43 -2.58 5.86 -5.23
CA ILE A 43 -2.54 4.42 -5.51
C ILE A 43 -3.07 3.67 -4.29
N CYS A 44 -4.16 2.92 -4.44
CA CYS A 44 -4.67 2.04 -3.39
C CYS A 44 -4.30 0.58 -3.72
N ARG A 45 -3.70 -0.13 -2.75
CA ARG A 45 -3.27 -1.53 -2.91
C ARG A 45 -3.36 -2.31 -1.59
N ALA A 46 -3.15 -3.63 -1.62
CA ALA A 46 -3.22 -4.51 -0.44
C ALA A 46 -1.91 -5.27 -0.18
N HIS A 47 -1.91 -6.60 -0.19
CA HIS A 47 -0.75 -7.53 -0.24
C HIS A 47 0.26 -7.53 0.94
N GLN A 48 0.54 -6.40 1.59
CA GLN A 48 1.37 -6.35 2.80
C GLN A 48 0.50 -6.25 4.05
N VAL A 49 0.77 -7.10 5.05
CA VAL A 49 0.23 -6.93 6.41
C VAL A 49 0.82 -5.65 7.00
N VAL A 50 -0.04 -4.77 7.53
CA VAL A 50 0.34 -3.51 8.17
C VAL A 50 -0.38 -3.39 9.51
N GLN A 51 0.28 -2.79 10.50
CA GLN A 51 -0.13 -2.88 11.92
C GLN A 51 -1.56 -2.38 12.16
N ASP A 52 -1.92 -1.21 11.63
CA ASP A 52 -3.24 -0.60 11.85
C ASP A 52 -4.27 -0.97 10.77
N GLY A 53 -3.97 -1.98 9.95
CA GLY A 53 -4.78 -2.36 8.80
C GLY A 53 -4.70 -1.39 7.62
N TYR A 54 -4.09 -0.22 7.77
CA TYR A 54 -3.72 0.65 6.67
C TYR A 54 -2.37 1.35 6.91
N GLU A 55 -1.66 1.68 5.83
CA GLU A 55 -0.40 2.42 5.92
C GLU A 55 -0.21 3.31 4.68
N PHE A 56 0.19 4.56 4.88
CA PHE A 56 0.51 5.49 3.80
C PHE A 56 1.99 5.45 3.43
N PHE A 57 2.27 5.63 2.14
CA PHE A 57 3.61 5.72 1.57
C PHE A 57 3.72 6.90 0.59
N ALA A 58 4.96 7.31 0.29
CA ALA A 58 5.28 8.32 -0.72
C ALA A 58 4.51 9.65 -0.58
N ASN A 59 4.46 10.21 0.63
CA ASN A 59 3.69 11.42 0.96
C ASN A 59 2.19 11.25 0.68
N ARG A 60 1.63 10.15 1.17
CA ARG A 60 0.21 9.76 1.04
C ARG A 60 -0.28 9.57 -0.41
N LYS A 61 0.63 9.40 -1.38
CA LYS A 61 0.30 9.04 -2.77
C LYS A 61 0.12 7.54 -2.99
N LEU A 62 0.45 6.71 -2.00
CA LEU A 62 0.10 5.30 -1.98
C LEU A 62 -0.45 4.94 -0.61
N VAL A 63 -1.48 4.11 -0.58
CA VAL A 63 -2.01 3.49 0.64
C VAL A 63 -2.06 1.98 0.47
N THR A 64 -1.55 1.27 1.48
CA THR A 64 -1.74 -0.16 1.67
C THR A 64 -2.93 -0.37 2.59
N ILE A 65 -3.88 -1.23 2.19
CA ILE A 65 -5.04 -1.66 2.99
C ILE A 65 -4.94 -3.16 3.25
N PHE A 66 -5.11 -3.56 4.50
CA PHE A 66 -5.15 -4.95 4.93
C PHE A 66 -6.36 -5.17 5.83
N SER A 67 -7.22 -6.13 5.48
CA SER A 67 -8.54 -6.31 6.11
C SER A 67 -8.72 -7.64 6.85
N ALA A 68 -7.63 -8.37 7.11
CA ALA A 68 -7.64 -9.57 7.94
C ALA A 68 -6.95 -9.27 9.28
N PRO A 69 -7.70 -9.15 10.39
CA PRO A 69 -7.08 -8.93 11.69
C PRO A 69 -6.39 -10.20 12.15
N HIS A 70 -5.43 -10.04 13.06
CA HIS A 70 -4.64 -11.13 13.63
C HIS A 70 -4.12 -12.12 12.57
N TYR A 71 -3.53 -11.60 11.49
CA TYR A 71 -3.22 -12.41 10.31
C TYR A 71 -2.42 -13.66 10.68
N CYS A 72 -2.88 -14.82 10.20
CA CYS A 72 -2.32 -16.14 10.51
C CYS A 72 -2.18 -16.48 12.02
N GLY A 73 -2.78 -15.70 12.94
CA GLY A 73 -2.54 -15.81 14.37
C GLY A 73 -1.10 -15.46 14.81
N LEU A 74 -0.31 -14.85 13.91
CA LEU A 74 1.10 -14.51 14.13
C LEU A 74 1.34 -13.01 14.25
N PHE A 75 0.44 -12.22 13.69
CA PHE A 75 0.49 -10.76 13.73
C PHE A 75 -0.58 -10.25 14.69
N ASP A 76 -0.30 -9.16 15.38
CA ASP A 76 -1.28 -8.44 16.21
C ASP A 76 -1.84 -7.23 15.45
N ASN A 77 -2.06 -7.41 14.15
CA ASN A 77 -2.50 -6.34 13.27
C ASN A 77 -4.03 -6.18 13.33
N ALA A 78 -4.48 -4.94 13.22
CA ALA A 78 -5.87 -4.61 12.96
C ALA A 78 -6.23 -4.86 11.48
N ALA A 79 -7.52 -4.82 11.19
CA ALA A 79 -8.08 -4.74 9.85
C ALA A 79 -8.58 -3.32 9.58
N ALA A 80 -8.40 -2.83 8.36
CA ALA A 80 -9.01 -1.57 7.92
C ALA A 80 -9.85 -1.74 6.65
N VAL A 81 -10.84 -0.84 6.54
CA VAL A 81 -11.59 -0.58 5.31
C VAL A 81 -11.45 0.92 5.01
N MET A 82 -11.02 1.24 3.78
CA MET A 82 -11.01 2.61 3.29
C MET A 82 -12.37 2.95 2.67
N LEU A 83 -13.03 3.97 3.21
CA LEU A 83 -14.27 4.54 2.70
C LEU A 83 -13.91 5.76 1.85
N VAL A 84 -14.39 5.81 0.61
CA VAL A 84 -14.20 6.94 -0.31
C VAL A 84 -15.58 7.52 -0.60
N ASP A 85 -15.78 8.80 -0.30
CA ASP A 85 -17.05 9.49 -0.56
C ASP A 85 -17.13 10.11 -1.96
N GLU A 86 -18.26 10.75 -2.27
CA GLU A 86 -18.51 11.41 -3.55
C GLU A 86 -17.58 12.59 -3.83
N GLN A 87 -16.94 13.15 -2.79
CA GLN A 87 -15.95 14.23 -2.89
C GLN A 87 -14.51 13.68 -2.86
N MET A 88 -14.35 12.37 -3.06
CA MET A 88 -13.07 11.65 -3.04
C MET A 88 -12.32 11.75 -1.70
N GLN A 89 -13.01 12.10 -0.61
CA GLN A 89 -12.40 12.08 0.72
C GLN A 89 -12.26 10.63 1.18
N CYS A 90 -11.05 10.29 1.63
CA CYS A 90 -10.73 8.97 2.14
C CYS A 90 -10.77 8.98 3.67
N SER A 91 -11.57 8.10 4.26
CA SER A 91 -11.60 7.81 5.69
C SER A 91 -11.39 6.31 5.95
N PHE A 92 -10.98 5.96 7.17
CA PHE A 92 -10.63 4.58 7.52
C PHE A 92 -11.49 4.10 8.68
N LYS A 93 -12.16 2.96 8.49
CA LYS A 93 -12.77 2.20 9.59
C LYS A 93 -11.79 1.09 9.97
N VAL A 94 -11.30 1.14 11.21
CA VAL A 94 -10.38 0.15 11.77
C VAL A 94 -11.15 -0.78 12.71
N CYS A 95 -10.90 -2.08 12.61
CA CYS A 95 -11.46 -3.12 13.46
C CYS A 95 -10.33 -4.00 13.99
N LEU A 96 -10.42 -4.37 15.27
CA LEU A 96 -9.58 -5.40 15.87
C LEU A 96 -10.16 -6.79 15.57
#